data_AF-A0A662H7J9-F1
#
_entry.id   AF-A0A662H7J9-F1
#
_cell.length_a   1.000
_cell.length_b   1.000
_cell.length_c   1.000
_cell.angle_alpha   90.00
_cell.angle_beta   90.00
_cell.angle_gamma   90.00
#
_symmetry.space_group_name_H-M   'P 1'
#
loop_
_entity.id
_entity.type
_entity.pdbx_description
1 polymer ?
#
loop_
_entity_poly.entity_id
_entity_poly.type
_entity_poly.pdbx_seq_one_letter_code
_entity_poly.pdbx_strand_id
1 'polypeptide(L)'
;MVKRLIKENVKEFFILYCSSGFMSMETPKYLGVVSHPAIGIRIPEVFLEGILSAFKRANTAGGLMLSFGRETAPEYVINSPPGKYEITMGHTGTSIRQYLTLGAEKAKEEGVLVEMEADHLTVTTSSARAVKRISGIKEVIEVKEEDVKKAFEYIKSEVEEAVSTGYVNFFTLDTCELMDYSVDKASEEEVERRFYETYGRKGDNILDRYTNRRYVFIGSSGRSFRISMPKTRVMRLALKYG
;
A
#
# COMPACT_ATOMS: atom_id res chain seq x y z
N MET A 1 13.54 24.08 -41.90
CA MET A 1 14.92 24.30 -41.42
C MET A 1 15.02 24.26 -39.89
N VAL A 2 14.20 25.02 -39.15
CA VAL A 2 14.23 25.09 -37.67
C VAL A 2 13.95 23.74 -36.97
N LYS A 3 13.02 22.92 -37.47
CA LYS A 3 12.73 21.58 -36.90
C LYS A 3 13.89 20.57 -37.04
N ARG A 4 14.83 20.79 -37.98
CA ARG A 4 15.98 19.90 -38.20
C ARG A 4 17.13 20.25 -37.26
N LEU A 5 17.37 21.55 -37.06
CA LEU A 5 18.32 22.08 -36.07
C LEU A 5 17.96 21.65 -34.63
N ILE A 6 16.68 21.63 -34.26
CA ILE A 6 16.26 21.16 -32.92
C ILE A 6 16.55 19.66 -32.74
N LYS A 7 16.36 18.85 -33.80
CA LYS A 7 16.59 17.40 -33.73
C LYS A 7 18.07 17.02 -33.68
N GLU A 8 18.93 17.78 -34.35
CA GLU A 8 20.38 17.57 -34.37
C GLU A 8 21.05 18.06 -33.07
N ASN A 9 20.62 19.23 -32.54
CA ASN A 9 21.11 19.72 -31.25
C ASN A 9 20.67 18.84 -30.06
N VAL A 10 19.47 18.23 -30.09
CA VAL A 10 19.04 17.29 -29.03
C VAL A 10 19.88 16.01 -29.04
N LYS A 11 20.36 15.57 -30.21
CA LYS A 11 21.27 14.41 -30.30
C LYS A 11 22.66 14.73 -29.76
N GLU A 12 23.22 15.90 -30.07
CA GLU A 12 24.51 16.32 -29.49
C GLU A 12 24.43 16.58 -27.99
N PHE A 13 23.30 17.13 -27.50
CA PHE A 13 23.07 17.30 -26.06
C PHE A 13 23.01 15.96 -25.31
N PHE A 14 22.44 14.92 -25.94
CA PHE A 14 22.39 13.57 -25.38
C PHE A 14 23.76 12.87 -25.41
N ILE A 15 24.58 13.14 -26.42
CA ILE A 15 25.90 12.51 -26.57
C ILE A 15 26.94 13.17 -25.65
N LEU A 16 26.87 14.49 -25.42
CA LEU A 16 27.81 15.17 -24.53
C LEU A 16 27.60 14.81 -23.05
N TYR A 17 26.36 14.52 -22.63
CA TYR A 17 26.02 14.15 -21.25
C TYR A 17 26.39 12.71 -20.87
N CYS A 18 26.75 11.86 -21.84
CA CYS A 18 27.23 10.50 -21.56
C CYS A 18 28.74 10.42 -21.29
N SER A 19 29.47 11.55 -21.31
CA SER A 19 30.94 11.55 -21.28
C SER A 19 31.57 12.20 -20.03
N SER A 20 30.81 12.53 -18.99
CA SER A 20 31.39 13.10 -17.78
C SER A 20 30.65 12.70 -16.50
N GLY A 21 31.22 11.74 -15.78
CA GLY A 21 30.90 11.42 -14.39
C GLY A 21 29.78 10.40 -14.23
N PHE A 22 30.06 9.35 -13.45
CA PHE A 22 29.03 8.53 -12.79
C PHE A 22 28.10 9.48 -12.02
N MET A 23 27.00 9.90 -12.62
CA MET A 23 25.88 10.45 -11.85
C MET A 23 25.33 9.28 -11.04
N SER A 24 25.58 9.27 -9.73
CA SER A 24 24.97 8.30 -8.83
C SER A 24 23.45 8.33 -9.04
N MET A 25 22.87 7.22 -9.48
CA MET A 25 21.42 7.13 -9.64
C MET A 25 20.78 7.34 -8.26
N GLU A 26 19.93 8.35 -8.14
CA GLU A 26 19.12 8.55 -6.93
C GLU A 26 18.07 7.45 -6.84
N THR A 27 18.34 6.46 -5.99
CA THR A 27 17.46 5.32 -5.69
C THR A 27 17.62 4.97 -4.21
N PRO A 28 16.56 4.56 -3.48
CA PRO A 28 15.17 4.48 -3.92
C PRO A 28 14.49 5.83 -4.19
N LYS A 29 13.40 5.83 -4.97
CA LYS A 29 12.63 7.04 -5.32
C LYS A 29 11.16 6.72 -5.52
N TYR A 30 10.29 7.66 -5.12
CA TYR A 30 8.87 7.59 -5.43
C TYR A 30 8.63 7.73 -6.94
N LEU A 31 7.97 6.76 -7.55
CA LEU A 31 7.77 6.66 -9.02
C LEU A 31 6.41 7.19 -9.49
N GLY A 32 5.48 7.44 -8.56
CA GLY A 32 4.18 8.03 -8.86
C GLY A 32 3.34 7.17 -9.80
N VAL A 33 2.89 7.75 -10.92
CA VAL A 33 1.96 7.08 -11.86
C VAL A 33 2.64 6.18 -12.89
N VAL A 34 3.97 6.06 -12.84
CA VAL A 34 4.73 5.23 -13.77
C VAL A 34 4.43 3.76 -13.48
N SER A 35 3.89 3.03 -14.45
CA SER A 35 3.63 1.59 -14.28
C SER A 35 4.93 0.80 -14.20
N HIS A 36 5.08 0.01 -13.14
CA HIS A 36 6.25 -0.81 -12.89
C HIS A 36 5.86 -2.07 -12.09
N PRO A 37 6.60 -3.18 -12.19
CA PRO A 37 6.35 -4.37 -11.37
C PRO A 37 6.73 -4.11 -9.91
N ALA A 38 5.90 -4.53 -8.96
CA ALA A 38 6.23 -4.55 -7.53
C ALA A 38 6.41 -6.00 -7.05
N ILE A 39 7.52 -6.28 -6.37
CA ILE A 39 7.95 -7.63 -6.01
C ILE A 39 8.09 -7.77 -4.50
N GLY A 40 7.33 -8.72 -3.94
CA GLY A 40 7.43 -9.15 -2.54
C GLY A 40 8.62 -10.08 -2.30
N ILE A 41 9.57 -9.72 -1.42
CA ILE A 41 10.79 -10.53 -1.21
C ILE A 41 10.94 -10.95 0.26
N ARG A 42 10.47 -12.15 0.60
CA ARG A 42 10.51 -12.68 1.98
C ARG A 42 11.89 -13.15 2.45
N ILE A 43 12.82 -13.38 1.52
CA ILE A 43 14.20 -13.80 1.80
C ILE A 43 15.13 -12.95 0.92
N PRO A 44 15.30 -11.66 1.24
CA PRO A 44 16.02 -10.73 0.38
C PRO A 44 17.50 -11.12 0.20
N GLU A 45 18.11 -11.80 1.18
CA GLU A 45 19.49 -12.28 1.11
C GLU A 45 19.73 -13.29 -0.01
N VAL A 46 18.69 -13.98 -0.47
CA VAL A 46 18.77 -14.99 -1.53
C VAL A 46 18.30 -14.45 -2.88
N PHE A 47 17.20 -13.69 -2.90
CA PHE A 47 16.50 -13.37 -4.15
C PHE A 47 16.74 -11.95 -4.68
N LEU A 48 17.16 -11.01 -3.83
CA LEU A 48 17.22 -9.59 -4.19
C LEU A 48 18.13 -9.34 -5.39
N GLU A 49 19.32 -9.92 -5.42
CA GLU A 49 20.28 -9.72 -6.51
C GLU A 49 19.73 -10.21 -7.86
N GLY A 50 19.10 -11.39 -7.87
CA GLY A 50 18.48 -11.93 -9.08
C GLY A 50 17.35 -11.04 -9.61
N ILE A 51 16.55 -10.46 -8.71
CA ILE A 51 15.45 -9.56 -9.04
C ILE A 51 15.97 -8.23 -9.60
N LEU A 52 16.95 -7.60 -8.93
CA LEU A 52 17.57 -6.36 -9.42
C LEU A 52 18.27 -6.56 -10.76
N SER A 53 18.96 -7.69 -10.93
CA SER A 53 19.57 -8.07 -12.20
C SER A 53 18.52 -8.21 -13.31
N ALA A 54 17.34 -8.77 -13.01
CA ALA A 54 16.24 -8.85 -13.96
C ALA A 54 15.70 -7.46 -14.34
N PHE A 55 15.50 -6.56 -13.37
CA PHE A 55 15.08 -5.18 -13.64
C PHE A 55 16.08 -4.45 -14.53
N LYS A 56 17.37 -4.57 -14.23
CA LYS A 56 18.47 -3.99 -15.01
C LYS A 56 18.49 -4.51 -16.45
N ARG A 57 18.40 -5.83 -16.65
CA ARG A 57 18.35 -6.44 -17.99
C ARG A 57 17.12 -6.03 -18.79
N ALA A 58 15.99 -5.82 -18.12
CA ALA A 58 14.74 -5.38 -18.74
C ALA A 58 14.65 -3.86 -18.90
N ASN A 59 15.62 -3.09 -18.40
CA ASN A 59 15.60 -1.63 -18.35
C ASN A 59 14.29 -1.08 -17.75
N THR A 60 13.84 -1.68 -16.65
CA THR A 60 12.62 -1.28 -15.94
C THR A 60 12.97 -0.82 -14.53
N ALA A 61 12.25 0.20 -14.05
CA ALA A 61 12.16 0.44 -12.62
C ALA A 61 11.31 -0.67 -11.98
N GLY A 62 11.41 -0.85 -10.66
CA GLY A 62 10.61 -1.83 -9.94
C GLY A 62 10.32 -1.42 -8.50
N GLY A 63 9.26 -1.97 -7.94
CA GLY A 63 8.90 -1.84 -6.54
C GLY A 63 9.47 -3.01 -5.75
N LEU A 64 10.05 -2.73 -4.59
CA LEU A 64 10.39 -3.73 -3.59
C LEU A 64 9.47 -3.52 -2.40
N MET A 65 8.69 -4.54 -2.07
CA MET A 65 7.68 -4.45 -1.02
C MET A 65 7.71 -5.64 -0.08
N LEU A 66 7.30 -5.43 1.17
CA LEU A 66 6.97 -6.51 2.09
C LEU A 66 5.91 -6.03 3.06
N SER A 67 5.03 -6.93 3.49
CA SER A 67 4.00 -6.60 4.47
C SER A 67 4.63 -6.21 5.81
N PHE A 68 4.23 -5.06 6.33
CA PHE A 68 4.51 -4.66 7.70
C PHE A 68 3.57 -5.40 8.65
N GLY A 69 4.04 -5.64 9.87
CA GLY A 69 3.37 -6.43 10.90
C GLY A 69 3.47 -7.93 10.66
N ARG A 70 3.11 -8.43 9.47
CA ARG A 70 3.09 -9.88 9.18
C ARG A 70 4.44 -10.40 8.73
N GLU A 71 4.99 -9.87 7.64
CA GLU A 71 6.20 -10.43 7.02
C GLU A 71 7.45 -9.80 7.60
N THR A 72 7.48 -8.47 7.69
CA THR A 72 8.44 -7.73 8.51
C THR A 72 7.80 -7.29 9.83
N ALA A 73 8.64 -6.92 10.79
CA ALA A 73 8.23 -6.24 12.00
C ALA A 73 9.35 -5.28 12.45
N PRO A 74 9.09 -4.37 13.41
CA PRO A 74 10.15 -3.56 14.01
C PRO A 74 11.26 -4.42 14.61
N GLU A 75 12.49 -3.91 14.64
CA GLU A 75 13.67 -4.64 15.15
C GLU A 75 13.47 -5.17 16.57
N TYR A 76 12.76 -4.44 17.43
CA TYR A 76 12.49 -4.88 18.80
C TYR A 76 11.58 -6.12 18.87
N VAL A 77 10.73 -6.33 17.85
CA VAL A 77 9.90 -7.54 17.72
C VAL A 77 10.74 -8.71 17.25
N ILE A 78 11.51 -8.51 16.18
CA ILE A 78 12.37 -9.55 15.59
C ILE A 78 13.41 -10.07 16.60
N ASN A 79 14.00 -9.17 17.39
CA ASN A 79 15.03 -9.51 18.38
C ASN A 79 14.48 -10.01 19.72
N SER A 80 13.15 -10.12 19.87
CA SER A 80 12.55 -10.55 21.13
C SER A 80 12.60 -12.06 21.33
N PRO A 81 12.62 -12.53 22.59
CA PRO A 81 12.60 -13.96 22.87
C PRO A 81 11.31 -14.62 22.36
N PRO A 82 11.36 -15.90 21.96
CA PRO A 82 10.19 -16.65 21.53
C PRO A 82 9.04 -16.56 22.53
N GLY A 83 7.82 -16.35 22.03
CA GLY A 83 6.60 -16.27 22.84
C GLY A 83 6.25 -14.88 23.39
N LYS A 84 7.12 -13.86 23.21
CA LYS A 84 6.79 -12.47 23.60
C LYS A 84 5.78 -11.82 22.65
N TYR A 85 5.84 -12.13 21.36
CA TYR A 85 4.92 -11.66 20.31
C TYR A 85 4.29 -12.85 19.58
N GLU A 86 3.20 -12.61 18.85
CA GLU A 86 2.59 -13.65 18.03
C GLU A 86 3.58 -14.18 16.98
N ILE A 87 3.59 -15.48 16.73
CA ILE A 87 4.49 -16.10 15.74
C ILE A 87 4.30 -15.57 14.32
N THR A 88 3.12 -15.03 14.03
CA THR A 88 2.78 -14.44 12.73
C THR A 88 3.30 -13.00 12.57
N MET A 89 3.85 -12.39 13.64
CA MET A 89 4.46 -11.07 13.57
C MET A 89 5.90 -11.15 13.09
N GLY A 90 6.21 -10.51 11.96
CA GLY A 90 7.55 -10.52 11.38
C GLY A 90 8.06 -11.94 11.08
N HIS A 91 7.18 -12.85 10.63
CA HIS A 91 7.49 -14.28 10.54
C HIS A 91 8.64 -14.65 9.58
N THR A 92 9.10 -13.71 8.75
CA THR A 92 10.29 -13.91 7.91
C THR A 92 11.60 -13.80 8.72
N GLY A 93 11.54 -13.22 9.92
CA GLY A 93 12.72 -12.87 10.70
C GLY A 93 13.46 -11.62 10.20
N THR A 94 12.94 -10.95 9.17
CA THR A 94 13.52 -9.71 8.63
C THR A 94 12.88 -8.49 9.30
N SER A 95 13.69 -7.59 9.87
CA SER A 95 13.18 -6.32 10.40
C SER A 95 12.83 -5.33 9.29
N ILE A 96 11.97 -4.37 9.59
CA ILE A 96 11.65 -3.25 8.68
C ILE A 96 12.94 -2.53 8.27
N ARG A 97 13.80 -2.18 9.24
CA ARG A 97 15.10 -1.56 8.96
C ARG A 97 15.97 -2.41 8.04
N GLN A 98 16.12 -3.70 8.34
CA GLN A 98 16.94 -4.62 7.54
C GLN A 98 16.45 -4.69 6.11
N TYR A 99 15.14 -4.90 5.91
CA TYR A 99 14.54 -5.01 4.59
C TYR A 99 14.77 -3.76 3.74
N LEU A 100 14.44 -2.59 4.30
CA LEU A 100 14.57 -1.31 3.60
C LEU A 100 16.02 -0.98 3.26
N THR A 101 16.94 -1.19 4.21
CA THR A 101 18.37 -0.90 4.04
C THR A 101 18.97 -1.80 2.97
N LEU A 102 18.75 -3.12 3.05
CA LEU A 102 19.29 -4.08 2.10
C LEU A 102 18.78 -3.83 0.68
N GLY A 103 17.46 -3.58 0.53
CA GLY A 103 16.87 -3.24 -0.76
C GLY A 103 17.45 -1.96 -1.37
N ALA A 104 17.55 -0.90 -0.57
CA ALA A 104 18.05 0.40 -1.01
C ALA A 104 19.53 0.37 -1.39
N GLU A 105 20.39 -0.21 -0.53
CA GLU A 105 21.82 -0.26 -0.75
C GLU A 105 22.15 -1.12 -1.97
N LYS A 106 21.51 -2.29 -2.10
CA LYS A 106 21.75 -3.16 -3.26
C LYS A 106 21.25 -2.55 -4.56
N ALA A 107 20.12 -1.85 -4.54
CA ALA A 107 19.63 -1.13 -5.71
C ALA A 107 20.58 -0.01 -6.15
N LYS A 108 21.18 0.72 -5.19
CA LYS A 108 22.22 1.74 -5.47
C LYS A 108 23.47 1.11 -6.08
N GLU A 109 23.97 0.01 -5.51
CA GLU A 109 25.13 -0.72 -6.04
C GLU A 109 24.89 -1.19 -7.49
N GLU A 110 23.71 -1.73 -7.76
CA GLU A 110 23.36 -2.25 -9.08
C GLU A 110 22.97 -1.15 -10.08
N GLY A 111 22.79 0.10 -9.62
CA GLY A 111 22.31 1.20 -10.46
C GLY A 111 20.90 0.95 -11.00
N VAL A 112 20.01 0.39 -10.16
CA VAL A 112 18.62 0.10 -10.50
C VAL A 112 17.70 1.06 -9.76
N LEU A 113 16.79 1.70 -10.50
CA LEU A 113 15.78 2.56 -9.92
C LEU A 113 14.69 1.71 -9.27
N VAL A 114 14.53 1.83 -7.96
CA VAL A 114 13.49 1.13 -7.21
C VAL A 114 12.64 2.08 -6.38
N GLU A 115 11.40 1.67 -6.14
CA GLU A 115 10.51 2.25 -5.14
C GLU A 115 10.42 1.29 -3.95
N MET A 116 10.65 1.76 -2.73
CA MET A 116 10.49 0.94 -1.52
C MET A 116 9.10 1.18 -0.92
N GLU A 117 8.34 0.10 -0.77
CA GLU A 117 6.99 0.12 -0.24
C GLU A 117 6.88 -0.62 1.09
N ALA A 118 6.24 0.04 2.06
CA ALA A 118 5.69 -0.58 3.26
C ALA A 118 4.28 -1.10 2.95
N ASP A 119 4.16 -2.39 2.67
CA ASP A 119 2.90 -2.99 2.24
C ASP A 119 2.00 -3.34 3.44
N HIS A 120 0.69 -3.32 3.24
CA HIS A 120 -0.33 -3.73 4.21
C HIS A 120 -0.19 -3.18 5.64
N LEU A 121 0.06 -1.88 5.79
CA LEU A 121 -0.04 -1.22 7.10
C LEU A 121 -1.49 -1.26 7.58
N THR A 122 -1.79 -2.07 8.59
CA THR A 122 -3.16 -2.38 8.99
C THR A 122 -3.40 -2.21 10.48
N VAL A 123 -4.58 -1.69 10.83
CA VAL A 123 -5.09 -1.67 12.20
C VAL A 123 -5.64 -3.06 12.52
N THR A 124 -4.76 -3.97 12.92
CA THR A 124 -5.14 -5.29 13.42
C THR A 124 -4.78 -5.45 14.89
N THR A 125 -5.68 -6.06 15.65
CA THR A 125 -5.38 -6.51 17.02
C THR A 125 -4.58 -7.82 17.06
N SER A 126 -4.45 -8.49 15.90
CA SER A 126 -3.71 -9.74 15.78
C SER A 126 -3.28 -9.99 14.33
N SER A 127 -1.99 -10.25 14.12
CA SER A 127 -1.44 -10.65 12.82
C SER A 127 -2.00 -12.00 12.34
N ALA A 128 -2.34 -12.90 13.27
CA ALA A 128 -2.98 -14.17 12.97
C ALA A 128 -4.40 -13.99 12.38
N ARG A 129 -5.13 -12.93 12.77
CA ARG A 129 -6.43 -12.60 12.17
C ARG A 129 -6.30 -12.18 10.72
N ALA A 130 -5.27 -11.40 10.39
CA ALA A 130 -4.97 -11.05 9.00
C ALA A 130 -4.72 -12.31 8.15
N VAL A 131 -3.95 -13.27 8.68
CA VAL A 131 -3.69 -14.57 8.01
C VAL A 131 -4.97 -15.40 7.87
N LYS A 132 -5.75 -15.59 8.94
CA LYS A 132 -7.02 -16.35 8.90
C LYS A 132 -8.01 -15.76 7.89
N ARG A 133 -8.04 -14.44 7.74
CA ARG A 133 -8.90 -13.74 6.77
C ARG A 133 -8.48 -13.98 5.33
N ILE A 134 -7.18 -13.92 5.03
CA ILE A 134 -6.65 -14.28 3.70
C ILE A 134 -7.10 -15.72 3.34
N SER A 135 -7.13 -16.59 4.34
CA SER A 135 -7.63 -17.97 4.22
C SER A 135 -9.16 -18.12 4.27
N GLY A 136 -9.93 -17.02 4.28
CA GLY A 136 -11.39 -17.02 4.21
C GLY A 136 -12.15 -17.20 5.54
N ILE A 137 -11.45 -17.27 6.67
CA ILE A 137 -12.05 -17.45 8.00
C ILE A 137 -12.37 -16.08 8.61
N LYS A 138 -13.66 -15.84 8.91
CA LYS A 138 -14.14 -14.58 9.52
C LYS A 138 -14.45 -14.79 11.00
N GLU A 139 -13.58 -14.30 11.88
CA GLU A 139 -13.83 -14.23 13.33
C GLU A 139 -14.28 -12.81 13.71
N VAL A 140 -15.50 -12.70 14.25
CA VAL A 140 -16.02 -11.47 14.86
C VAL A 140 -15.68 -11.55 16.35
N ILE A 141 -14.78 -10.69 16.81
CA ILE A 141 -14.43 -10.55 18.23
C ILE A 141 -14.60 -9.09 18.59
N GLU A 142 -15.17 -8.84 19.77
CA GLU A 142 -15.36 -7.52 20.37
C GLU A 142 -13.98 -6.87 20.62
N VAL A 143 -13.70 -5.78 19.92
CA VAL A 143 -12.44 -5.05 20.02
C VAL A 143 -12.54 -4.05 21.17
N LYS A 144 -11.67 -4.15 22.18
CA LYS A 144 -11.62 -3.18 23.28
C LYS A 144 -10.84 -1.94 22.87
N GLU A 145 -11.19 -0.78 23.44
CA GLU A 145 -10.49 0.48 23.18
C GLU A 145 -8.97 0.40 23.44
N GLU A 146 -8.58 -0.36 24.47
CA GLU A 146 -7.16 -0.60 24.79
C GLU A 146 -6.42 -1.36 23.68
N ASP A 147 -7.09 -2.31 23.02
CA ASP A 147 -6.49 -3.10 21.93
C ASP A 147 -6.30 -2.22 20.68
N VAL A 148 -7.24 -1.30 20.43
CA VAL A 148 -7.13 -0.29 19.37
C VAL A 148 -5.94 0.61 19.63
N LYS A 149 -5.80 1.12 20.86
CA LYS A 149 -4.68 1.98 21.23
C LYS A 149 -3.33 1.29 21.02
N LYS A 150 -3.20 0.03 21.46
CA LYS A 150 -1.99 -0.78 21.25
C LYS A 150 -1.69 -1.01 19.76
N ALA A 151 -2.72 -1.27 18.95
CA ALA A 151 -2.55 -1.43 17.50
C ALA A 151 -2.03 -0.14 16.85
N PHE A 152 -2.56 1.02 17.23
CA PHE A 152 -2.05 2.32 16.74
C PHE A 152 -0.63 2.62 17.21
N GLU A 153 -0.30 2.34 18.47
CA GLU A 153 1.08 2.48 18.98
C GLU A 153 2.04 1.58 18.21
N TYR A 154 1.63 0.35 17.88
CA TYR A 154 2.40 -0.58 17.08
C TYR A 154 2.64 -0.04 15.66
N ILE A 155 1.58 0.33 14.94
CA ILE A 155 1.67 0.92 13.58
C ILE A 155 2.59 2.13 13.58
N LYS A 156 2.46 2.99 14.61
CA LYS A 156 3.31 4.16 14.75
C LYS A 156 4.78 3.76 14.84
N SER A 157 5.11 2.72 15.60
CA SER A 157 6.49 2.22 15.68
C SER A 157 7.02 1.67 14.36
N GLU A 158 6.17 1.02 13.55
CA GLU A 158 6.54 0.53 12.22
C GLU A 158 6.86 1.68 11.26
N VAL A 159 5.99 2.71 11.26
CA VAL A 159 6.18 3.91 10.45
C VAL A 159 7.43 4.67 10.90
N GLU A 160 7.62 4.84 12.22
CA GLU A 160 8.80 5.51 12.76
C GLU A 160 10.10 4.79 12.37
N GLU A 161 10.15 3.45 12.49
CA GLU A 161 11.30 2.67 12.06
C GLU A 161 11.55 2.83 10.55
N ALA A 162 10.53 2.66 9.71
CA ALA A 162 10.66 2.81 8.27
C ALA A 162 11.13 4.21 7.84
N VAL A 163 10.51 5.26 8.39
CA VAL A 163 10.90 6.65 8.10
C VAL A 163 12.33 6.92 8.57
N SER A 164 12.75 6.36 9.71
CA SER A 164 14.12 6.54 10.22
C SER A 164 15.22 5.98 9.29
N THR A 165 14.87 5.09 8.36
CA THR A 165 15.83 4.58 7.35
C THR A 165 16.10 5.58 6.24
N GLY A 166 15.18 6.52 5.99
CA GLY A 166 15.23 7.42 4.83
C GLY A 166 15.02 6.74 3.47
N TYR A 167 14.64 5.45 3.43
CA TYR A 167 14.52 4.68 2.20
C TYR A 167 13.10 4.36 1.77
N VAL A 168 12.12 4.41 2.68
CA VAL A 168 10.71 4.17 2.35
C VAL A 168 10.16 5.30 1.46
N ASN A 169 9.42 4.93 0.42
CA ASN A 169 8.81 5.89 -0.52
C ASN A 169 7.29 5.88 -0.46
N PHE A 170 6.69 4.73 -0.16
CA PHE A 170 5.25 4.52 -0.24
C PHE A 170 4.74 3.62 0.90
N PHE A 171 3.51 3.86 1.33
CA PHE A 171 2.81 3.04 2.33
C PHE A 171 1.45 2.62 1.76
N THR A 172 1.15 1.34 1.81
CA THR A 172 -0.19 0.82 1.51
C THR A 172 -0.96 0.66 2.82
N LEU A 173 -2.08 1.38 2.94
CA LEU A 173 -2.97 1.29 4.09
C LEU A 173 -4.06 0.25 3.85
N ASP A 174 -4.09 -0.78 4.68
CA ASP A 174 -5.14 -1.79 4.68
C ASP A 174 -6.20 -1.48 5.75
N THR A 175 -7.31 -0.92 5.29
CA THR A 175 -8.47 -0.53 6.10
C THR A 175 -9.58 -1.60 6.14
N CYS A 176 -9.32 -2.81 5.64
CA CYS A 176 -10.36 -3.84 5.55
C CYS A 176 -10.94 -4.26 6.91
N GLU A 177 -10.19 -4.13 8.00
CA GLU A 177 -10.65 -4.38 9.38
C GLU A 177 -11.68 -3.36 9.85
N LEU A 178 -11.66 -2.14 9.30
CA LEU A 178 -12.57 -1.06 9.70
C LEU A 178 -13.92 -1.12 8.97
N MET A 179 -14.06 -2.02 7.98
CA MET A 179 -15.26 -2.10 7.16
C MET A 179 -16.34 -2.99 7.80
N ASP A 180 -17.58 -2.49 7.88
CA ASP A 180 -18.70 -3.28 8.38
C ASP A 180 -19.36 -4.12 7.27
N TYR A 181 -18.93 -5.37 7.16
CA TYR A 181 -19.50 -6.34 6.22
C TYR A 181 -20.88 -6.89 6.63
N SER A 182 -21.36 -6.65 7.86
CA SER A 182 -22.71 -7.08 8.26
C SER A 182 -23.79 -6.39 7.43
N VAL A 183 -23.51 -5.16 6.98
CA VAL A 183 -24.39 -4.33 6.15
C VAL A 183 -24.71 -5.00 4.82
N ASP A 184 -23.82 -5.83 4.27
CA ASP A 184 -24.05 -6.53 3.00
C ASP A 184 -25.20 -7.55 3.11
N LYS A 185 -25.47 -8.06 4.31
CA LYS A 185 -26.52 -9.07 4.57
C LYS A 185 -27.81 -8.48 5.13
N ALA A 186 -27.80 -7.21 5.54
CA ALA A 186 -28.95 -6.54 6.13
C ALA A 186 -30.07 -6.32 5.10
N SER A 187 -31.33 -6.32 5.55
CA SER A 187 -32.49 -5.91 4.73
C SER A 187 -32.43 -4.41 4.42
N GLU A 188 -33.22 -3.94 3.45
CA GLU A 188 -33.25 -2.50 3.12
C GLU A 188 -33.77 -1.65 4.29
N GLU A 189 -34.80 -2.13 4.98
CA GLU A 189 -35.38 -1.47 6.17
C GLU A 189 -34.34 -1.34 7.29
N GLU A 190 -33.57 -2.40 7.53
CA GLU A 190 -32.52 -2.42 8.54
C GLU A 190 -31.37 -1.47 8.19
N VAL A 191 -30.99 -1.41 6.91
CA VAL A 191 -29.99 -0.46 6.41
C VAL A 191 -30.44 0.97 6.62
N GLU A 192 -31.69 1.29 6.28
CA GLU A 192 -32.22 2.65 6.45
C GLU A 192 -32.29 3.05 7.92
N ARG A 193 -32.79 2.16 8.78
CA ARG A 193 -32.82 2.36 10.24
C ARG A 193 -31.42 2.65 10.78
N ARG A 194 -30.45 1.75 10.52
CA ARG A 194 -29.06 1.91 10.96
C ARG A 194 -28.42 3.19 10.42
N PHE A 195 -28.71 3.56 9.17
CA PHE A 195 -28.18 4.77 8.55
C PHE A 195 -28.58 6.04 9.30
N TYR A 196 -29.87 6.19 9.63
CA TYR A 196 -30.34 7.36 10.38
C TYR A 196 -29.99 7.30 11.87
N GLU A 197 -29.80 6.11 12.45
CA GLU A 197 -29.23 5.98 13.79
C GLU A 197 -27.78 6.46 13.86
N THR A 198 -26.95 6.11 12.86
CA THR A 198 -25.53 6.51 12.81
C THR A 198 -25.34 7.98 12.43
N TYR A 199 -26.02 8.45 11.38
CA TYR A 199 -25.76 9.79 10.81
C TYR A 199 -26.81 10.84 11.18
N GLY A 200 -27.96 10.44 11.73
CA GLY A 200 -29.08 11.34 12.02
C GLY A 200 -29.46 12.20 10.81
N ARG A 201 -29.80 13.47 11.06
CA ARG A 201 -30.13 14.44 10.00
C ARG A 201 -28.97 14.75 9.05
N LYS A 202 -27.72 14.43 9.41
CA LYS A 202 -26.58 14.60 8.48
C LYS A 202 -26.62 13.57 7.35
N GLY A 203 -27.36 12.47 7.53
CA GLY A 203 -27.57 11.45 6.50
C GLY A 203 -28.21 12.01 5.23
N ASP A 204 -29.13 12.97 5.35
CA ASP A 204 -29.77 13.62 4.21
C ASP A 204 -28.74 14.30 3.28
N ASN A 205 -27.73 14.95 3.85
CA ASN A 205 -26.65 15.57 3.07
C ASN A 205 -25.81 14.55 2.29
N ILE A 206 -25.65 13.34 2.83
CA ILE A 206 -24.96 12.24 2.15
C ILE A 206 -25.83 11.77 0.98
N LEU A 207 -27.13 11.55 1.22
CA LEU A 207 -28.07 11.12 0.17
C LEU A 207 -28.14 12.15 -0.96
N ASP A 208 -28.30 13.44 -0.65
CA ASP A 208 -28.39 14.51 -1.63
C ASP A 208 -27.13 14.62 -2.49
N ARG A 209 -25.95 14.39 -1.89
CA ARG A 209 -24.67 14.42 -2.61
C ARG A 209 -24.58 13.33 -3.66
N TYR A 210 -25.11 12.13 -3.38
CA TYR A 210 -24.84 10.94 -4.20
C TYR A 210 -26.03 10.42 -5.03
N THR A 211 -27.28 10.63 -4.60
CA THR A 211 -28.44 9.92 -5.19
C THR A 211 -29.00 10.57 -6.45
N ASN A 212 -28.94 11.89 -6.55
CA ASN A 212 -29.51 12.65 -7.67
C ASN A 212 -28.52 12.86 -8.82
N ARG A 213 -27.55 11.96 -8.98
CA ARG A 213 -26.46 12.08 -9.97
C ARG A 213 -26.29 10.80 -10.77
N ARG A 214 -25.89 10.97 -12.03
CA ARG A 214 -25.40 9.87 -12.87
C ARG A 214 -23.90 9.99 -12.99
N TYR A 215 -23.18 9.03 -12.44
CA TYR A 215 -21.72 8.99 -12.53
C TYR A 215 -21.34 8.32 -13.85
N VAL A 216 -20.54 9.01 -14.66
CA VAL A 216 -20.05 8.52 -15.95
C VAL A 216 -18.54 8.46 -15.88
N PHE A 217 -18.00 7.30 -16.22
CA PHE A 217 -16.57 7.06 -16.25
C PHE A 217 -16.19 6.54 -17.63
N ILE A 218 -14.99 6.87 -18.09
CA ILE A 218 -14.44 6.39 -19.36
C ILE A 218 -13.44 5.29 -19.03
N GLY A 219 -13.71 4.06 -19.47
CA GLY A 219 -12.81 2.94 -19.29
C GLY A 219 -11.57 3.04 -20.18
N SER A 220 -10.58 2.18 -19.93
CA SER A 220 -9.33 2.11 -20.70
C SER A 220 -9.52 1.86 -22.21
N SER A 221 -10.64 1.25 -22.60
CA SER A 221 -11.04 1.06 -24.01
C SER A 221 -11.72 2.27 -24.65
N GLY A 222 -11.85 3.40 -23.93
CA GLY A 222 -12.62 4.57 -24.35
C GLY A 222 -14.14 4.42 -24.22
N ARG A 223 -14.64 3.24 -23.83
CA ARG A 223 -16.08 3.01 -23.59
C ARG A 223 -16.51 3.66 -22.27
N SER A 224 -17.62 4.40 -22.31
CA SER A 224 -18.21 4.97 -21.10
C SER A 224 -19.03 3.93 -20.34
N PHE A 225 -18.91 3.89 -19.02
CA PHE A 225 -19.81 3.16 -18.14
C PHE A 225 -20.53 4.12 -17.19
N ARG A 226 -21.77 3.77 -16.86
CA ARG A 226 -22.66 4.59 -16.05
C ARG A 226 -22.96 3.88 -14.74
N ILE A 227 -22.86 4.60 -13.63
CA ILE A 227 -23.17 4.08 -12.30
C ILE A 227 -24.30 4.92 -11.71
N SER A 228 -25.39 4.25 -11.35
CA SER A 228 -26.47 4.81 -10.54
C SER A 228 -26.24 4.51 -9.07
N MET A 229 -26.55 5.49 -8.23
CA MET A 229 -26.40 5.42 -6.78
C MET A 229 -27.76 5.61 -6.10
N PRO A 230 -28.66 4.62 -6.15
CA PRO A 230 -29.95 4.72 -5.45
C PRO A 230 -29.72 4.88 -3.94
N LYS A 231 -30.72 5.43 -3.23
CA LYS A 231 -30.66 5.71 -1.77
C LYS A 231 -30.10 4.54 -0.97
N THR A 232 -30.68 3.35 -1.17
CA THR A 232 -30.27 2.12 -0.45
C THR A 232 -28.80 1.78 -0.68
N ARG A 233 -28.27 1.96 -1.90
CA ARG A 233 -26.84 1.75 -2.19
C ARG A 233 -25.96 2.77 -1.48
N VAL A 234 -26.35 4.05 -1.46
CA VAL A 234 -25.59 5.10 -0.76
C VAL A 234 -25.56 4.82 0.74
N MET A 235 -26.70 4.46 1.34
CA MET A 235 -26.79 4.10 2.76
C MET A 235 -25.89 2.91 3.11
N ARG A 236 -25.93 1.83 2.31
CA ARG A 236 -25.07 0.66 2.51
C ARG A 236 -23.58 1.02 2.44
N LEU A 237 -23.18 1.80 1.43
CA LEU A 237 -21.78 2.20 1.29
C LEU A 237 -21.33 3.13 2.42
N ALA A 238 -22.19 4.06 2.86
CA ALA A 238 -21.88 4.91 4.00
C ALA A 238 -21.67 4.07 5.27
N LEU A 239 -22.61 3.18 5.61
CA LEU A 239 -22.49 2.33 6.79
C LEU A 239 -21.30 1.35 6.73
N LYS A 240 -20.95 0.86 5.53
CA LYS A 240 -19.86 -0.10 5.36
C LYS A 240 -18.48 0.54 5.47
N TYR A 241 -18.32 1.78 4.99
CA TYR A 241 -17.02 2.42 4.81
C TYR A 241 -16.80 3.71 5.63
N GLY A 242 -17.84 4.25 6.26
CA GLY A 242 -17.83 5.57 6.89
C GLY A 242 -18.07 5.55 8.38
#